data_AF-A0A285CSI5-F1
#
_entry.id   AF-A0A285CSI5-F1
#
_cell.length_a   1.000
_cell.length_b   1.000
_cell.length_c   1.000
_cell.angle_alpha   90.00
_cell.angle_beta   90.00
_cell.angle_gamma   90.00
#
_symmetry.space_group_name_H-M   'P 1'
#
loop_
_entity.id
_entity.type
_entity.pdbx_description
1 polymer ?
#
loop_
_entity_poly.entity_id
_entity_poly.type
_entity_poly.pdbx_seq_one_letter_code
_entity_poly.pdbx_strand_id
1 'polypeptide(L)'
;MNLFTEIRNLVTAELGAMTAAGDLPAGLDLSAVTVEPPRDPAHGDMATNAAMVLAKPAGKPPRAIAEVLAARLAADPRLAGAEVAGPGFLNLRLKPAVWQGLVADVLGQGADYGRSSIGAGQKVNVEFVSANPTGPMHVGHVRGAVVGDALARLLAFAGWNVTREYYINDGGAQVDVLARSAFERYREAHGLEPEIREGLYPGDYLIPVGEALKAKYGASLLDQPEAVWLADVRDFAAGMMMQMIREDLAALGVTMDVYSSEKALYGTGKIEAALARLEGMGLIYEGVLEPPKGKLPEDWEPREQTLFRSTAHGDDVDRPVKKSDGSWTYFAPDIAYHYDKVTRGFDQLIDIFGADHGGYVKRMKAAVAALSDGRVPLDVKLIQLVKLWKNGEPFKMSKRAGTYVTLRDVVEQVGADVTRFVMLTRKNDAALDFDFDKVLEQSKENPVFYVQYANARINSVLRKAREAGIDVSDAALAAADLARLDHPAELSLIGKLAEWPRLVEIAARTNEPHRVAFYLHELASDLHGLWNRGNDEPGLRFLQDDSATSQAKIALARAVGVVICAGLGILGVTPVEEMR
;
A
#
# COMPACT_ATOMS: atom_id res chain seq x y z
N MET A 1 18.94 7.89 6.89
CA MET A 1 19.14 9.01 7.83
C MET A 1 17.82 9.76 8.02
N ASN A 2 17.47 10.14 9.25
CA ASN A 2 16.22 10.86 9.55
C ASN A 2 16.53 11.94 10.60
N LEU A 3 16.57 13.21 10.16
CA LEU A 3 17.00 14.34 10.98
C LEU A 3 16.14 14.49 12.25
N PHE A 4 14.81 14.29 12.16
CA PHE A 4 13.93 14.30 13.32
C PHE A 4 14.25 13.18 14.31
N THR A 5 14.61 11.99 13.81
CA THR A 5 15.04 10.87 14.66
C THR A 5 16.37 11.18 15.33
N GLU A 6 17.31 11.83 14.66
CA GLU A 6 18.60 12.22 15.26
C GLU A 6 18.43 13.25 16.37
N ILE A 7 17.59 14.27 16.16
CA ILE A 7 17.28 15.26 17.19
C ILE A 7 16.48 14.61 18.33
N ARG A 8 15.58 13.65 18.05
CA ARG A 8 14.94 12.84 19.09
C ARG A 8 15.96 12.04 19.90
N ASN A 9 16.93 11.43 19.24
CA ASN A 9 17.98 10.65 19.92
C ASN A 9 18.85 11.55 20.79
N LEU A 10 19.18 12.76 20.32
CA LEU A 10 19.82 13.81 21.15
C LEU A 10 18.96 14.12 22.38
N VAL A 11 17.67 14.42 22.21
CA VAL A 11 16.75 14.69 23.33
C VAL A 11 16.75 13.53 24.34
N THR A 12 16.65 12.28 23.88
CA THR A 12 16.68 11.12 24.78
C THR A 12 18.03 10.94 25.47
N ALA A 13 19.15 11.23 24.80
CA ALA A 13 20.48 11.17 25.41
C ALA A 13 20.62 12.23 26.50
N GLU A 14 20.16 13.47 26.26
CA GLU A 14 20.19 14.54 27.25
C GLU A 14 19.29 14.26 28.45
N LEU A 15 18.14 13.61 28.25
CA LEU A 15 17.29 13.10 29.34
C LEU A 15 17.97 11.99 30.16
N GLY A 16 18.71 11.10 29.49
CA GLY A 16 19.52 10.08 30.17
C GLY A 16 20.62 10.70 31.04
N ALA A 17 21.28 11.75 30.54
CA ALA A 17 22.29 12.46 31.31
C ALA A 17 21.70 13.35 32.41
N MET A 18 20.49 13.89 32.26
CA MET A 18 19.73 14.49 33.38
C MET A 18 19.42 13.46 34.47
N THR A 19 19.11 12.22 34.09
CA THR A 19 18.92 11.13 35.06
C THR A 19 20.22 10.82 35.81
N ALA A 20 21.35 10.74 35.10
CA ALA A 20 22.66 10.50 35.70
C ALA A 20 23.12 11.64 36.64
N ALA A 21 22.72 12.88 36.35
CA ALA A 21 22.99 14.05 37.18
C ALA A 21 22.07 14.19 38.41
N GLY A 22 21.04 13.34 38.54
CA GLY A 22 20.04 13.43 39.62
C GLY A 22 18.92 14.45 39.36
N ASP A 23 18.88 15.05 38.16
CA ASP A 23 17.82 15.97 37.75
C ASP A 23 16.50 15.24 37.43
N LEU A 24 16.56 13.95 37.08
CA LEU A 24 15.40 13.08 36.84
C LEU A 24 15.57 11.74 37.56
N PRO A 25 14.48 11.08 37.98
CA PRO A 25 14.57 9.74 38.56
C PRO A 25 14.97 8.68 37.51
N ALA A 26 15.60 7.60 37.98
CA ALA A 26 15.93 6.45 37.14
C ALA A 26 14.68 5.66 36.70
N GLY A 27 14.78 4.96 35.57
CA GLY A 27 13.73 4.06 35.08
C GLY A 27 12.54 4.74 34.39
N LEU A 28 12.71 5.99 33.93
CA LEU A 28 11.70 6.69 33.14
C LEU A 28 11.51 6.04 31.76
N ASP A 29 10.25 5.85 31.37
CA ASP A 29 9.89 5.43 30.00
C ASP A 29 9.97 6.62 29.05
N LEU A 30 10.88 6.54 28.07
CA LEU A 30 11.09 7.57 27.06
C LEU A 30 10.34 7.31 25.75
N SER A 31 9.56 6.23 25.66
CA SER A 31 8.89 5.81 24.41
C SER A 31 7.89 6.84 23.87
N ALA A 32 7.27 7.62 24.76
CA ALA A 32 6.30 8.66 24.42
C ALA A 32 6.95 10.02 24.01
N VAL A 33 8.29 10.12 24.07
CA VAL A 33 9.01 11.34 23.69
C VAL A 33 9.06 11.45 22.17
N THR A 34 8.57 12.58 21.65
CA THR A 34 8.55 12.88 20.22
C THR A 34 9.35 14.14 19.90
N VAL A 35 9.85 14.19 18.66
CA VAL A 35 10.37 15.41 18.02
C VAL A 35 9.69 15.50 16.67
N GLU A 36 8.93 16.58 16.46
CA GLU A 36 8.05 16.74 15.30
C GLU A 36 8.07 18.20 14.81
N PRO A 37 7.66 18.48 13.57
CA PRO A 37 7.42 19.87 13.15
C PRO A 37 6.41 20.55 14.08
N PRO A 38 6.64 21.81 14.48
CA PRO A 38 5.65 22.54 15.28
C PRO A 38 4.39 22.82 14.44
N ARG A 39 3.25 22.97 15.12
CA ARG A 39 1.99 23.36 14.46
C ARG A 39 2.06 24.75 13.82
N ASP A 40 2.80 25.65 14.45
CA ASP A 40 3.06 27.00 13.95
C ASP A 40 4.54 27.09 13.57
N PRO A 41 4.88 27.32 12.29
CA PRO A 41 6.27 27.50 11.86
C PRO A 41 7.01 28.65 12.57
N ALA A 42 6.29 29.62 13.15
CA ALA A 42 6.91 30.67 13.96
C ALA A 42 7.59 30.12 15.22
N HIS A 43 7.17 28.95 15.69
CA HIS A 43 7.74 28.26 16.84
C HIS A 43 9.03 27.49 16.54
N GLY A 44 9.64 27.67 15.37
CA GLY A 44 10.93 27.07 15.02
C GLY A 44 10.79 25.87 14.09
N ASP A 45 11.82 25.04 14.10
CA ASP A 45 11.99 23.95 13.14
C ASP A 45 11.41 22.63 13.66
N MET A 46 11.54 22.39 14.97
CA MET A 46 11.07 21.19 15.63
C MET A 46 10.52 21.51 17.01
N ALA A 47 9.63 20.67 17.52
CA ALA A 47 9.14 20.73 18.89
C ALA A 47 9.22 19.35 19.53
N THR A 48 9.56 19.31 20.82
CA THR A 48 9.49 18.09 21.64
C THR A 48 8.49 18.21 22.78
N ASN A 49 7.75 17.12 23.01
CA ASN A 49 6.83 16.94 24.14
C ASN A 49 7.52 16.36 25.39
N ALA A 50 8.84 16.15 25.37
CA ALA A 50 9.58 15.39 26.38
C ALA A 50 9.23 15.77 27.83
N ALA A 51 9.28 17.06 28.15
CA ALA A 51 9.00 17.54 29.49
C ALA A 51 7.54 17.32 29.91
N MET A 52 6.59 17.38 28.97
CA MET A 52 5.17 17.14 29.24
C MET A 52 4.89 15.68 29.60
N VAL A 53 5.50 14.74 28.85
CA VAL A 53 5.26 13.30 29.06
C VAL A 53 5.99 12.77 30.29
N LEU A 54 7.12 13.37 30.66
CA LEU A 54 7.93 12.94 31.81
C LEU A 54 7.58 13.63 33.14
N ALA A 55 6.83 14.74 33.13
CA ALA A 55 6.50 15.51 34.34
C ALA A 55 5.89 14.67 35.46
N LYS A 56 4.83 13.90 35.16
CA LYS A 56 4.12 13.09 36.14
C LYS A 56 4.98 11.93 36.66
N PRO A 57 5.61 11.09 35.81
CA PRO A 57 6.53 10.05 36.27
C PRO A 57 7.73 10.59 37.06
N ALA A 58 8.22 11.78 36.72
CA ALA A 58 9.35 12.41 37.40
C ALA A 58 8.99 13.12 38.71
N GLY A 59 7.69 13.33 38.99
CA GLY A 59 7.23 14.12 40.14
C GLY A 59 7.66 15.59 40.06
N LYS A 60 7.91 16.12 38.87
CA LYS A 60 8.41 17.49 38.64
C LYS A 60 7.46 18.30 37.76
N PRO A 61 7.38 19.63 37.95
CA PRO A 61 6.66 20.49 37.01
C PRO A 61 7.25 20.38 35.59
N PRO A 62 6.42 20.27 34.53
CA PRO A 62 6.94 20.10 33.17
C PRO A 62 7.89 21.23 32.76
N ARG A 63 7.55 22.47 33.09
CA ARG A 63 8.40 23.63 32.81
C ARG A 63 9.81 23.52 33.41
N ALA A 64 9.93 22.99 34.63
CA ALA A 64 11.23 22.80 35.27
C ALA A 64 12.09 21.75 34.54
N ILE A 65 11.48 20.68 34.03
CA ILE A 65 12.18 19.70 33.18
C ILE A 65 12.59 20.37 31.86
N ALA A 66 11.69 21.14 31.25
CA ALA A 66 11.92 21.80 29.97
C ALA A 66 13.07 22.81 30.03
N GLU A 67 13.19 23.60 31.10
CA GLU A 67 14.25 24.60 31.26
C GLU A 67 15.64 23.96 31.36
N VAL A 68 15.78 22.87 32.13
CA VAL A 68 17.06 22.13 32.23
C VAL A 68 17.41 21.47 30.90
N LEU A 69 16.42 20.85 30.25
CA LEU A 69 16.60 20.21 28.95
C LEU A 69 16.95 21.24 27.86
N ALA A 70 16.33 22.42 27.88
CA ALA A 70 16.60 23.52 26.95
C ALA A 70 18.06 23.95 27.01
N ALA A 71 18.60 24.17 28.22
CA ALA A 71 19.97 24.60 28.42
C ALA A 71 20.98 23.56 27.90
N ARG A 72 20.69 22.27 28.10
CA ARG A 72 21.51 21.16 27.60
C ARG A 72 21.48 21.07 26.08
N LEU A 73 20.30 21.16 25.49
CA LEU A 73 20.13 21.13 24.03
C LEU A 73 20.76 22.35 23.35
N ALA A 74 20.67 23.54 23.94
CA ALA A 74 21.30 24.75 23.40
C ALA A 74 22.83 24.66 23.31
N ALA A 75 23.47 23.71 24.00
CA ALA A 75 24.90 23.45 23.88
C ALA A 75 25.28 22.60 22.66
N ASP A 76 24.32 21.92 22.01
CA ASP A 76 24.58 21.13 20.81
C ASP A 76 24.92 22.06 19.62
N PRO A 77 26.03 21.85 18.90
CA PRO A 77 26.46 22.73 17.83
C PRO A 77 25.50 22.79 16.65
N ARG A 78 24.56 21.85 16.50
CA ARG A 78 23.53 21.84 15.45
C ARG A 78 22.36 22.77 15.77
N LEU A 79 22.12 23.08 17.04
CA LEU A 79 20.99 23.91 17.46
C LEU A 79 21.39 25.39 17.48
N ALA A 80 20.55 26.24 16.88
CA ALA A 80 20.62 27.69 16.99
C ALA A 80 19.94 28.18 18.27
N GLY A 81 18.96 27.43 18.78
CA GLY A 81 18.29 27.73 20.04
C GLY A 81 17.29 26.65 20.46
N ALA A 82 17.00 26.61 21.76
CA ALA A 82 15.97 25.78 22.36
C ALA A 82 15.14 26.64 23.34
N GLU A 83 13.86 26.83 23.06
CA GLU A 83 12.97 27.75 23.77
C GLU A 83 11.82 27.00 24.43
N VAL A 84 11.56 27.29 25.71
CA VAL A 84 10.44 26.69 26.45
C VAL A 84 9.16 27.45 26.15
N ALA A 85 8.16 26.75 25.59
CA ALA A 85 6.86 27.28 25.26
C ALA A 85 5.76 26.76 26.20
N GLY A 86 4.85 27.66 26.57
CA GLY A 86 3.66 27.34 27.38
C GLY A 86 3.98 26.54 28.65
N PRO A 87 3.30 25.39 28.88
CA PRO A 87 3.45 24.61 30.10
C PRO A 87 4.74 23.78 30.16
N GLY A 88 5.49 23.66 29.06
CA GLY A 88 6.69 22.81 28.99
C GLY A 88 6.94 22.15 27.63
N PHE A 89 6.39 22.67 26.52
CA PHE A 89 6.86 22.27 25.20
C PHE A 89 8.23 22.90 24.96
N LEU A 90 9.09 22.23 24.21
CA LEU A 90 10.39 22.77 23.84
C LEU A 90 10.48 22.92 22.33
N ASN A 91 10.58 24.17 21.89
CA ASN A 91 10.75 24.58 20.51
C ASN A 91 12.24 24.64 20.18
N LEU A 92 12.66 24.04 19.07
CA LEU A 92 14.04 23.93 18.64
C LEU A 92 14.21 24.65 17.31
N ARG A 93 15.27 25.45 17.21
CA ARG A 93 15.74 26.03 15.94
C ARG A 93 17.06 25.39 15.57
N LEU A 94 17.18 24.88 14.36
CA LEU A 94 18.40 24.33 13.81
C LEU A 94 19.24 25.44 13.19
N LYS A 95 20.55 25.25 13.14
CA LYS A 95 21.41 26.12 12.31
C LYS A 95 21.17 25.82 10.83
N PRO A 96 21.22 26.82 9.93
CA PRO A 96 21.04 26.62 8.49
C PRO A 96 21.94 25.53 7.90
N ALA A 97 23.18 25.43 8.38
CA ALA A 97 24.14 24.41 7.92
C ALA A 97 23.64 22.96 8.12
N VAL A 98 22.78 22.71 9.11
CA VAL A 98 22.18 21.38 9.35
C VAL A 98 21.18 21.06 8.24
N TRP A 99 20.35 22.03 7.86
CA TRP A 99 19.43 21.90 6.73
C TRP A 99 20.19 21.72 5.43
N GLN A 100 21.18 22.57 5.18
CA GLN A 100 22.00 22.51 3.96
C GLN A 100 22.72 21.16 3.84
N GLY A 101 23.27 20.62 4.94
CA GLY A 101 23.90 19.31 5.00
C GLY A 101 22.97 18.16 4.60
N LEU A 102 21.66 18.26 4.89
CA LEU A 102 20.67 17.25 4.49
C LEU A 102 20.67 16.99 2.98
N VAL A 103 20.93 18.01 2.15
CA VAL A 103 21.00 17.84 0.71
C VAL A 103 22.13 16.87 0.33
N ALA A 104 23.31 17.02 0.94
CA ALA A 104 24.41 16.08 0.75
C ALA A 104 24.03 14.68 1.24
N ASP A 105 23.32 14.56 2.36
CA ASP A 105 22.91 13.26 2.89
C ASP A 105 21.88 12.54 2.00
N VAL A 106 20.95 13.28 1.39
CA VAL A 106 20.00 12.73 0.41
C VAL A 106 20.74 12.21 -0.81
N LEU A 107 21.70 12.98 -1.34
CA LEU A 107 22.49 12.60 -2.50
C LEU A 107 23.41 11.41 -2.20
N GLY A 108 24.04 11.39 -1.02
CA GLY A 108 24.92 10.30 -0.60
C GLY A 108 24.20 8.98 -0.37
N GLN A 109 22.95 9.01 0.09
CA GLN A 109 22.10 7.82 0.23
C GLN A 109 21.39 7.43 -1.09
N GLY A 110 21.17 8.38 -1.99
CA GLY A 110 20.46 8.16 -3.25
C GLY A 110 19.10 7.49 -3.02
N ALA A 111 18.82 6.41 -3.75
CA ALA A 111 17.55 5.69 -3.70
C ALA A 111 17.19 5.09 -2.32
N ASP A 112 18.17 4.98 -1.41
CA ASP A 112 17.94 4.48 -0.05
C ASP A 112 17.59 5.60 0.95
N TYR A 113 17.60 6.86 0.54
CA TYR A 113 17.14 7.94 1.42
C TYR A 113 15.66 7.76 1.79
N GLY A 114 15.39 7.76 3.10
CA GLY A 114 14.07 7.48 3.67
C GLY A 114 13.74 6.00 3.83
N ARG A 115 14.59 5.07 3.38
CA ARG A 115 14.46 3.65 3.71
C ARG A 115 14.52 3.50 5.24
N SER A 116 13.60 2.72 5.79
CA SER A 116 13.50 2.52 7.24
C SER A 116 13.70 1.06 7.61
N SER A 117 14.05 0.83 8.87
CA SER A 117 14.20 -0.49 9.49
C SER A 117 13.16 -0.75 10.57
N ILE A 118 12.10 0.07 10.65
CA ILE A 118 11.03 -0.09 11.66
C ILE A 118 10.31 -1.43 11.56
N GLY A 119 10.29 -2.06 10.37
CA GLY A 119 9.74 -3.40 10.20
C GLY A 119 10.59 -4.51 10.82
N ALA A 120 11.87 -4.23 11.13
CA ALA A 120 12.78 -5.14 11.83
C ALA A 120 12.84 -6.58 11.25
N GLY A 121 12.60 -6.75 9.94
CA GLY A 121 12.56 -8.06 9.28
C GLY A 121 11.33 -8.90 9.60
N GLN A 122 10.31 -8.35 10.27
CA GLN A 122 9.04 -9.01 10.52
C GLN A 122 8.42 -9.49 9.21
N LYS A 123 7.91 -10.72 9.23
CA LYS A 123 7.26 -11.34 8.08
C LYS A 123 5.83 -10.87 7.96
N VAL A 124 5.48 -10.26 6.84
CA VAL A 124 4.12 -9.81 6.55
C VAL A 124 3.59 -10.46 5.28
N ASN A 125 2.38 -11.02 5.37
CA ASN A 125 1.64 -11.48 4.22
C ASN A 125 0.68 -10.36 3.77
N VAL A 126 0.75 -9.97 2.50
CA VAL A 126 -0.19 -9.03 1.88
C VAL A 126 -0.95 -9.80 0.81
N GLU A 127 -2.20 -10.13 1.11
CA GLU A 127 -3.11 -10.76 0.15
C GLU A 127 -3.94 -9.72 -0.59
N PHE A 128 -3.99 -9.83 -1.91
CA PHE A 128 -4.79 -8.90 -2.72
C PHE A 128 -5.19 -9.50 -4.07
N VAL A 129 -6.17 -8.86 -4.70
CA VAL A 129 -6.87 -9.30 -5.93
C VAL A 129 -7.80 -10.48 -5.67
N SER A 130 -7.26 -11.67 -5.37
CA SER A 130 -7.99 -12.91 -5.04
C SER A 130 -9.29 -13.12 -5.85
N ALA A 131 -9.26 -12.78 -7.14
CA ALA A 131 -10.42 -12.88 -8.02
C ALA A 131 -10.61 -14.32 -8.47
N ASN A 132 -11.86 -14.71 -8.70
CA ASN A 132 -12.19 -16.05 -9.17
C ASN A 132 -11.60 -16.26 -10.58
N PRO A 133 -11.08 -17.46 -10.89
CA PRO A 133 -10.43 -17.74 -12.18
C PRO A 133 -11.47 -18.01 -13.28
N THR A 134 -12.45 -17.12 -13.43
CA THR A 134 -13.63 -17.32 -14.30
C THR A 134 -13.70 -16.33 -15.46
N GLY A 135 -12.74 -15.41 -15.56
CA GLY A 135 -12.66 -14.46 -16.67
C GLY A 135 -11.57 -13.40 -16.46
N PRO A 136 -11.44 -12.45 -17.40
CA PRO A 136 -10.49 -11.36 -17.30
C PRO A 136 -10.79 -10.45 -16.12
N MET A 137 -9.75 -9.79 -15.61
CA MET A 137 -9.91 -8.82 -14.54
C MET A 137 -10.58 -7.55 -15.06
N HIS A 138 -11.37 -6.89 -14.22
CA HIS A 138 -12.02 -5.62 -14.53
C HIS A 138 -11.55 -4.49 -13.62
N VAL A 139 -11.94 -3.24 -13.92
CA VAL A 139 -11.56 -2.04 -13.15
C VAL A 139 -11.74 -2.17 -11.63
N GLY A 140 -12.77 -2.90 -11.17
CA GLY A 140 -13.00 -3.17 -9.74
C GLY A 140 -11.83 -3.90 -9.06
N HIS A 141 -11.11 -4.77 -9.77
CA HIS A 141 -9.93 -5.47 -9.27
C HIS A 141 -8.67 -4.60 -9.36
N VAL A 142 -8.59 -3.68 -10.33
CA VAL A 142 -7.42 -2.85 -10.59
C VAL A 142 -7.00 -2.06 -9.35
N ARG A 143 -7.96 -1.40 -8.69
CA ARG A 143 -7.63 -0.60 -7.51
C ARG A 143 -7.08 -1.45 -6.36
N GLY A 144 -7.66 -2.62 -6.13
CA GLY A 144 -7.13 -3.57 -5.14
C GLY A 144 -5.74 -4.06 -5.49
N ALA A 145 -5.49 -4.35 -6.78
CA ALA A 145 -4.17 -4.71 -7.31
C ALA A 145 -3.11 -3.65 -7.02
N VAL A 146 -3.42 -2.38 -7.35
CA VAL A 146 -2.50 -1.25 -7.15
C VAL A 146 -2.26 -0.98 -5.67
N VAL A 147 -3.32 -0.90 -4.86
CA VAL A 147 -3.18 -0.60 -3.43
C VAL A 147 -2.40 -1.69 -2.71
N GLY A 148 -2.70 -2.96 -3.01
CA GLY A 148 -1.98 -4.10 -2.43
C GLY A 148 -0.49 -4.11 -2.80
N ASP A 149 -0.15 -3.94 -4.08
CA ASP A 149 1.25 -3.92 -4.50
C ASP A 149 2.02 -2.68 -3.98
N ALA A 150 1.41 -1.50 -3.98
CA ALA A 150 2.03 -0.30 -3.42
C ALA A 150 2.25 -0.41 -1.90
N LEU A 151 1.31 -1.02 -1.18
CA LEU A 151 1.48 -1.32 0.24
C LEU A 151 2.62 -2.32 0.46
N ALA A 152 2.68 -3.40 -0.33
CA ALA A 152 3.75 -4.38 -0.26
C ALA A 152 5.14 -3.76 -0.51
N ARG A 153 5.24 -2.86 -1.50
CA ARG A 153 6.48 -2.10 -1.79
C ARG A 153 6.85 -1.14 -0.66
N LEU A 154 5.87 -0.45 -0.08
CA LEU A 154 6.08 0.45 1.06
C LEU A 154 6.58 -0.29 2.29
N LEU A 155 5.98 -1.43 2.64
CA LEU A 155 6.41 -2.26 3.76
C LEU A 155 7.81 -2.81 3.54
N ALA A 156 8.14 -3.27 2.32
CA ALA A 156 9.50 -3.69 1.98
C ALA A 156 10.51 -2.53 2.11
N PHE A 157 10.14 -1.33 1.68
CA PHE A 157 10.98 -0.12 1.82
C PHE A 157 11.15 0.32 3.29
N ALA A 158 10.23 -0.07 4.17
CA ALA A 158 10.29 0.22 5.60
C ALA A 158 10.81 -0.96 6.46
N GLY A 159 11.32 -2.02 5.82
CA GLY A 159 12.12 -3.07 6.47
C GLY A 159 11.36 -4.34 6.85
N TRP A 160 10.14 -4.56 6.33
CA TRP A 160 9.44 -5.83 6.47
C TRP A 160 9.90 -6.86 5.43
N ASN A 161 9.81 -8.15 5.78
CA ASN A 161 9.92 -9.25 4.83
C ASN A 161 8.52 -9.58 4.27
N VAL A 162 8.24 -9.07 3.08
CA VAL A 162 6.90 -9.07 2.49
C VAL A 162 6.68 -10.28 1.59
N THR A 163 5.53 -10.94 1.72
CA THR A 163 5.02 -11.92 0.76
C THR A 163 3.72 -11.41 0.16
N ARG A 164 3.67 -11.27 -1.18
CA ARG A 164 2.46 -10.99 -1.94
C ARG A 164 1.76 -12.29 -2.26
N GLU A 165 0.53 -12.46 -1.80
CA GLU A 165 -0.22 -13.69 -1.99
C GLU A 165 -1.54 -13.44 -2.75
N TYR A 166 -1.87 -14.38 -3.64
CA TYR A 166 -3.13 -14.43 -4.35
C TYR A 166 -3.90 -15.68 -3.93
N TYR A 167 -5.12 -15.53 -3.42
CA TYR A 167 -6.00 -16.66 -3.14
C TYR A 167 -6.86 -16.98 -4.37
N ILE A 168 -6.73 -18.20 -4.89
CA ILE A 168 -7.49 -18.70 -6.04
C ILE A 168 -8.74 -19.41 -5.52
N ASN A 169 -9.90 -18.81 -5.74
CA ASN A 169 -11.19 -19.42 -5.42
C ASN A 169 -11.61 -20.41 -6.54
N ASP A 170 -10.93 -21.54 -6.59
CA ASP A 170 -11.12 -22.63 -7.56
C ASP A 170 -11.89 -23.84 -6.99
N GLY A 171 -12.42 -23.72 -5.77
CA GLY A 171 -13.21 -24.76 -5.11
C GLY A 171 -14.74 -24.65 -5.32
N GLY A 172 -15.23 -23.53 -5.85
CA GLY A 172 -16.66 -23.21 -5.91
C GLY A 172 -17.40 -23.64 -7.19
N ALA A 173 -18.74 -23.59 -7.17
CA ALA A 173 -19.58 -23.95 -8.32
C ALA A 173 -19.36 -23.08 -9.58
N GLN A 174 -18.76 -21.88 -9.42
CA GLN A 174 -18.48 -20.99 -10.55
C GLN A 174 -17.47 -21.57 -11.53
N VAL A 175 -16.49 -22.35 -11.06
CA VAL A 175 -15.53 -23.00 -11.98
C VAL A 175 -16.16 -24.16 -12.76
N ASP A 176 -17.21 -24.80 -12.23
CA ASP A 176 -17.99 -25.77 -13.01
C ASP A 176 -18.82 -25.07 -14.10
N VAL A 177 -19.37 -23.89 -13.81
CA VAL A 177 -20.05 -23.06 -14.82
C VAL A 177 -19.07 -22.60 -15.90
N LEU A 178 -17.85 -22.23 -15.53
CA LEU A 178 -16.77 -21.93 -16.47
C LEU A 178 -16.48 -23.13 -17.38
N ALA A 179 -16.35 -24.33 -16.80
CA ALA A 179 -16.08 -25.54 -17.55
C ALA A 179 -17.16 -25.84 -18.59
N ARG A 180 -18.44 -25.72 -18.21
CA ARG A 180 -19.58 -25.88 -19.12
C ARG A 180 -19.57 -24.83 -20.23
N SER A 181 -19.24 -23.59 -19.89
CA SER A 181 -19.14 -22.48 -20.86
C SER A 181 -17.98 -22.69 -21.85
N ALA A 182 -16.83 -23.16 -21.37
CA ALA A 182 -15.68 -23.51 -22.19
C ALA A 182 -15.97 -24.72 -23.09
N PHE A 183 -16.77 -25.69 -22.62
CA PHE A 183 -17.21 -26.82 -23.42
C PHE A 183 -18.10 -26.40 -24.60
N GLU A 184 -18.99 -25.41 -24.41
CA GLU A 184 -19.76 -24.84 -25.52
C GLU A 184 -18.86 -24.14 -26.55
N ARG A 185 -17.81 -23.42 -26.11
CA ARG A 185 -16.81 -22.85 -27.02
C ARG A 185 -15.95 -23.93 -27.71
N TYR A 186 -15.72 -25.06 -27.07
CA TYR A 186 -15.09 -26.23 -27.70
C TYR A 186 -16.00 -26.84 -28.79
N ARG A 187 -17.31 -26.96 -28.55
CA ARG A 187 -18.28 -27.35 -29.59
C ARG A 187 -18.25 -26.38 -30.77
N GLU A 188 -18.25 -25.08 -30.49
CA GLU A 188 -18.13 -24.01 -31.50
C GLU A 188 -16.86 -24.15 -32.35
N ALA A 189 -15.72 -24.42 -31.73
CA ALA A 189 -14.46 -24.66 -32.43
C ALA A 189 -14.54 -25.87 -33.40
N HIS A 190 -15.44 -26.82 -33.16
CA HIS A 190 -15.75 -27.94 -34.06
C HIS A 190 -16.81 -27.63 -35.13
N GLY A 191 -17.25 -26.37 -35.24
CA GLY A 191 -18.27 -25.93 -36.20
C GLY A 191 -19.70 -26.26 -35.79
N LEU A 192 -19.93 -26.62 -34.52
CA LEU A 192 -21.27 -26.80 -33.97
C LEU A 192 -21.80 -25.46 -33.44
N GLU A 193 -23.12 -25.29 -33.44
CA GLU A 193 -23.73 -24.10 -32.82
C GLU A 193 -23.62 -24.18 -31.28
N PRO A 194 -22.97 -23.22 -30.61
CA PRO A 194 -22.82 -23.24 -29.16
C PRO A 194 -24.14 -22.91 -28.46
N GLU A 195 -24.45 -23.63 -27.39
CA GLU A 195 -25.64 -23.41 -26.59
C GLU A 195 -25.31 -22.57 -25.35
N ILE A 196 -25.03 -21.28 -25.56
CA ILE A 196 -24.75 -20.33 -24.46
C ILE A 196 -26.07 -19.93 -23.79
N ARG A 197 -26.57 -20.79 -22.91
CA ARG A 197 -27.81 -20.58 -22.15
C ARG A 197 -27.62 -19.56 -21.01
N GLU A 198 -28.73 -19.03 -20.50
CA GLU A 198 -28.74 -18.19 -19.31
C GLU A 198 -28.07 -18.92 -18.13
N GLY A 199 -27.09 -18.27 -17.49
CA GLY A 199 -26.29 -18.85 -16.41
C GLY A 199 -24.89 -19.33 -16.82
N LEU A 200 -24.61 -19.49 -18.11
CA LEU A 200 -23.24 -19.70 -18.62
C LEU A 200 -22.52 -18.36 -18.83
N TYR A 201 -21.19 -18.41 -18.86
CA TYR A 201 -20.36 -17.25 -19.20
C TYR A 201 -20.35 -17.06 -20.73
N PRO A 202 -20.88 -15.93 -21.25
CA PRO A 202 -21.04 -15.76 -22.68
C PRO A 202 -19.83 -15.11 -23.37
N GLY A 203 -18.81 -14.68 -22.62
CA GLY A 203 -17.80 -13.77 -23.15
C GLY A 203 -16.87 -14.39 -24.21
N ASP A 204 -16.44 -13.55 -25.14
CA ASP A 204 -15.55 -13.94 -26.25
C ASP A 204 -14.16 -14.36 -25.77
N TYR A 205 -13.78 -13.99 -24.55
CA TYR A 205 -12.55 -14.44 -23.89
C TYR A 205 -12.44 -15.96 -23.72
N LEU A 206 -13.56 -16.70 -23.86
CA LEU A 206 -13.58 -18.17 -23.84
C LEU A 206 -13.40 -18.81 -25.23
N ILE A 207 -13.49 -18.04 -26.33
CA ILE A 207 -13.26 -18.58 -27.69
C ILE A 207 -11.85 -19.21 -27.79
N PRO A 208 -10.76 -18.54 -27.36
CA PRO A 208 -9.43 -19.16 -27.35
C PRO A 208 -9.34 -20.41 -26.48
N VAL A 209 -10.14 -20.51 -25.41
CA VAL A 209 -10.20 -21.70 -24.55
C VAL A 209 -10.81 -22.88 -25.31
N GLY A 210 -11.90 -22.66 -26.05
CA GLY A 210 -12.52 -23.66 -26.91
C GLY A 210 -11.57 -24.20 -27.98
N GLU A 211 -10.86 -23.31 -28.67
CA GLU A 211 -9.85 -23.69 -29.66
C GLU A 211 -8.69 -24.48 -29.04
N ALA A 212 -8.23 -24.08 -27.86
CA ALA A 212 -7.16 -24.79 -27.14
C ALA A 212 -7.62 -26.18 -26.64
N LEU A 213 -8.88 -26.31 -26.21
CA LEU A 213 -9.49 -27.61 -25.88
C LEU A 213 -9.56 -28.52 -27.10
N LYS A 214 -9.97 -27.99 -28.26
CA LYS A 214 -9.97 -28.73 -29.54
C LYS A 214 -8.58 -29.19 -29.93
N ALA A 215 -7.58 -28.32 -29.81
CA ALA A 215 -6.19 -28.68 -30.07
C ALA A 215 -5.70 -29.81 -29.14
N LYS A 216 -6.12 -29.82 -27.87
CA LYS A 216 -5.73 -30.83 -26.89
C LYS A 216 -6.46 -32.16 -27.05
N TYR A 217 -7.77 -32.13 -27.20
CA TYR A 217 -8.63 -33.32 -27.12
C TYR A 217 -9.14 -33.80 -28.49
N GLY A 218 -8.91 -33.05 -29.57
CA GLY A 218 -9.54 -33.34 -30.85
C GLY A 218 -11.06 -33.37 -30.70
N ALA A 219 -11.72 -34.34 -31.32
CA ALA A 219 -13.16 -34.56 -31.16
C ALA A 219 -13.55 -35.51 -30.00
N SER A 220 -12.58 -35.97 -29.19
CA SER A 220 -12.79 -37.09 -28.26
C SER A 220 -13.82 -36.85 -27.15
N LEU A 221 -14.03 -35.58 -26.78
CA LEU A 221 -15.01 -35.19 -25.76
C LEU A 221 -16.41 -34.91 -26.34
N LEU A 222 -16.55 -34.88 -27.68
CA LEU A 222 -17.86 -34.72 -28.30
C LEU A 222 -18.72 -35.96 -28.00
N ASP A 223 -20.01 -35.74 -27.79
CA ASP A 223 -21.02 -36.77 -27.45
C ASP A 223 -20.75 -37.56 -26.15
N GLN A 224 -19.73 -37.17 -25.36
CA GLN A 224 -19.47 -37.76 -24.05
C GLN A 224 -20.34 -37.10 -22.97
N PRO A 225 -20.78 -37.86 -21.94
CA PRO A 225 -21.55 -37.30 -20.84
C PRO A 225 -20.70 -36.33 -20.00
N GLU A 226 -21.36 -35.34 -19.37
CA GLU A 226 -20.70 -34.29 -18.58
C GLU A 226 -19.69 -34.82 -17.56
N ALA A 227 -20.02 -35.92 -16.88
CA ALA A 227 -19.15 -36.53 -15.89
C ALA A 227 -17.77 -36.97 -16.43
N VAL A 228 -17.63 -37.18 -17.75
CA VAL A 228 -16.38 -37.59 -18.39
C VAL A 228 -15.45 -36.41 -18.63
N TRP A 229 -15.99 -35.23 -18.97
CA TRP A 229 -15.16 -34.09 -19.37
C TRP A 229 -15.11 -32.96 -18.34
N LEU A 230 -16.08 -32.86 -17.41
CA LEU A 230 -16.24 -31.69 -16.54
C LEU A 230 -14.96 -31.37 -15.76
N ALA A 231 -14.36 -32.35 -15.09
CA ALA A 231 -13.17 -32.13 -14.26
C ALA A 231 -11.96 -31.67 -15.09
N ASP A 232 -11.71 -32.33 -16.23
CA ASP A 232 -10.57 -32.04 -17.10
C ASP A 232 -10.71 -30.69 -17.81
N VAL A 233 -11.93 -30.37 -18.28
CA VAL A 233 -12.24 -29.08 -18.92
C VAL A 233 -12.18 -27.96 -17.89
N ARG A 234 -12.68 -28.20 -16.66
CA ARG A 234 -12.58 -27.23 -15.55
C ARG A 234 -11.16 -26.87 -15.23
N ASP A 235 -10.31 -27.86 -15.00
CA ASP A 235 -8.91 -27.62 -14.62
C ASP A 235 -8.14 -26.94 -15.77
N PHE A 236 -8.43 -27.31 -17.01
CA PHE A 236 -7.87 -26.65 -18.19
C PHE A 236 -8.31 -25.20 -18.35
N ALA A 237 -9.63 -24.94 -18.29
CA ALA A 237 -10.20 -23.60 -18.44
C ALA A 237 -9.77 -22.67 -17.29
N ALA A 238 -9.82 -23.13 -16.04
CA ALA A 238 -9.36 -22.37 -14.88
C ALA A 238 -7.87 -22.05 -14.98
N GLY A 239 -7.05 -23.00 -15.46
CA GLY A 239 -5.63 -22.77 -15.73
C GLY A 239 -5.38 -21.66 -16.77
N MET A 240 -6.13 -21.66 -17.88
CA MET A 240 -6.06 -20.59 -18.88
C MET A 240 -6.53 -19.23 -18.34
N MET A 241 -7.60 -19.20 -17.54
CA MET A 241 -8.06 -17.96 -16.89
C MET A 241 -7.03 -17.42 -15.91
N MET A 242 -6.39 -18.29 -15.12
CA MET A 242 -5.30 -17.88 -14.23
C MET A 242 -4.09 -17.36 -14.99
N GLN A 243 -3.78 -17.92 -16.17
CA GLN A 243 -2.71 -17.39 -17.02
C GLN A 243 -3.04 -15.98 -17.52
N MET A 244 -4.27 -15.75 -17.99
CA MET A 244 -4.76 -14.43 -18.40
C MET A 244 -4.67 -13.41 -17.24
N ILE A 245 -5.11 -13.80 -16.04
CA ILE A 245 -5.02 -12.95 -14.84
C ILE A 245 -3.56 -12.59 -14.53
N ARG A 246 -2.63 -13.55 -14.62
CA ARG A 246 -1.18 -13.29 -14.41
C ARG A 246 -0.63 -12.29 -15.42
N GLU A 247 -0.99 -12.45 -16.70
CA GLU A 247 -0.58 -11.53 -17.76
C GLU A 247 -1.15 -10.13 -17.58
N ASP A 248 -2.39 -10.02 -17.12
CA ASP A 248 -3.04 -8.75 -16.79
C ASP A 248 -2.36 -8.06 -15.61
N LEU A 249 -2.06 -8.79 -14.53
CA LEU A 249 -1.29 -8.26 -13.40
C LEU A 249 0.11 -7.80 -13.83
N ALA A 250 0.80 -8.60 -14.65
CA ALA A 250 2.13 -8.26 -15.16
C ALA A 250 2.11 -6.97 -16.01
N ALA A 251 1.07 -6.76 -16.81
CA ALA A 251 0.89 -5.53 -17.58
C ALA A 251 0.68 -4.29 -16.70
N LEU A 252 0.12 -4.46 -15.50
CA LEU A 252 0.03 -3.41 -14.48
C LEU A 252 1.32 -3.30 -13.62
N GLY A 253 2.35 -4.09 -13.90
CA GLY A 253 3.58 -4.12 -13.10
C GLY A 253 3.41 -4.77 -11.72
N VAL A 254 2.43 -5.66 -11.58
CA VAL A 254 2.16 -6.43 -10.35
C VAL A 254 2.66 -7.86 -10.52
N THR A 255 3.36 -8.37 -9.52
CA THR A 255 3.82 -9.76 -9.47
C THR A 255 3.49 -10.32 -8.09
N MET A 256 2.99 -11.56 -8.05
CA MET A 256 2.68 -12.26 -6.81
C MET A 256 3.77 -13.27 -6.49
N ASP A 257 4.08 -13.44 -5.21
CA ASP A 257 5.10 -14.37 -4.73
C ASP A 257 4.49 -15.77 -4.54
N VAL A 258 3.23 -15.84 -4.08
CA VAL A 258 2.52 -17.08 -3.78
C VAL A 258 1.12 -17.05 -4.40
N TYR A 259 0.69 -18.20 -4.92
CA TYR A 259 -0.69 -18.46 -5.31
C TYR A 259 -1.22 -19.64 -4.52
N SER A 260 -2.28 -19.43 -3.75
CA SER A 260 -2.87 -20.43 -2.86
C SER A 260 -4.24 -20.84 -3.37
N SER A 261 -4.42 -22.13 -3.64
CA SER A 261 -5.66 -22.70 -4.19
C SER A 261 -6.62 -23.14 -3.07
N GLU A 262 -7.88 -22.75 -3.18
CA GLU A 262 -8.96 -23.22 -2.32
C GLU A 262 -9.19 -24.73 -2.51
N LYS A 263 -9.22 -25.19 -3.76
CA LYS A 263 -9.36 -26.61 -4.11
C LYS A 263 -8.28 -27.45 -3.45
N ALA A 264 -7.06 -26.93 -3.32
CA ALA A 264 -5.95 -27.60 -2.65
C ALA A 264 -6.11 -27.72 -1.12
N LEU A 265 -7.11 -27.09 -0.50
CA LEU A 265 -7.45 -27.30 0.91
C LEU A 265 -8.33 -28.53 1.09
N TYR A 266 -9.25 -28.78 0.15
CA TYR A 266 -10.17 -29.90 0.21
C TYR A 266 -9.45 -31.24 0.06
N GLY A 267 -9.80 -32.21 0.90
CA GLY A 267 -9.23 -33.57 0.86
C GLY A 267 -7.80 -33.69 1.42
N THR A 268 -7.23 -32.60 1.97
CA THR A 268 -5.87 -32.62 2.54
C THR A 268 -5.82 -32.76 4.06
N GLY A 269 -6.96 -32.71 4.74
CA GLY A 269 -7.03 -32.69 6.20
C GLY A 269 -6.74 -31.31 6.82
N LYS A 270 -6.41 -30.28 6.01
CA LYS A 270 -6.10 -28.93 6.52
C LYS A 270 -7.30 -28.24 7.17
N ILE A 271 -8.50 -28.40 6.59
CA ILE A 271 -9.74 -27.84 7.16
C ILE A 271 -10.03 -28.51 8.50
N GLU A 272 -9.95 -29.83 8.53
CA GLU A 272 -10.14 -30.66 9.71
C GLU A 272 -9.13 -30.28 10.80
N ALA A 273 -7.85 -30.08 10.45
CA ALA A 273 -6.81 -29.69 11.39
C ALA A 273 -7.06 -28.31 12.02
N ALA A 274 -7.52 -27.33 11.23
CA ALA A 274 -7.83 -25.99 11.73
C ALA A 274 -9.05 -26.02 12.68
N LEU A 275 -10.09 -26.78 12.33
CA LEU A 275 -11.27 -26.94 13.18
C LEU A 275 -10.96 -27.75 14.45
N ALA A 276 -10.15 -28.80 14.36
CA ALA A 276 -9.69 -29.57 15.51
C ALA A 276 -8.86 -28.71 16.48
N ARG A 277 -8.08 -27.75 15.97
CA ARG A 277 -7.38 -26.77 16.81
C ARG A 277 -8.36 -25.91 17.60
N LEU A 278 -9.40 -25.37 16.96
CA LEU A 278 -10.45 -24.58 17.62
C LEU A 278 -11.26 -25.44 18.62
N GLU A 279 -11.55 -26.68 18.27
CA GLU A 279 -12.24 -27.63 19.15
C GLU A 279 -11.42 -27.93 20.40
N GLY A 280 -10.11 -28.18 20.25
CA GLY A 280 -9.19 -28.38 21.37
C GLY A 280 -9.05 -27.15 22.29
N MET A 281 -9.46 -25.96 21.83
CA MET A 281 -9.55 -24.73 22.62
C MET A 281 -10.94 -24.54 23.25
N GLY A 282 -11.90 -25.45 23.02
CA GLY A 282 -13.28 -25.33 23.48
C GLY A 282 -14.07 -24.23 22.76
N LEU A 283 -13.66 -23.88 21.54
CA LEU A 283 -14.28 -22.82 20.72
C LEU A 283 -15.25 -23.36 19.68
N ILE A 284 -15.32 -24.69 19.48
CA ILE A 284 -16.35 -25.35 18.68
C ILE A 284 -17.40 -25.95 19.61
N TYR A 285 -18.68 -25.72 19.33
CA TYR A 285 -19.80 -26.25 20.12
C TYR A 285 -21.06 -26.42 19.26
N GLU A 286 -22.01 -27.23 19.73
CA GLU A 286 -23.34 -27.33 19.13
C GLU A 286 -24.28 -26.29 19.76
N GLY A 287 -24.99 -25.52 18.93
CA GLY A 287 -25.90 -24.50 19.41
C GLY A 287 -26.85 -23.95 18.35
N VAL A 288 -27.81 -23.14 18.79
CA VAL A 288 -28.80 -22.49 17.92
C VAL A 288 -28.47 -21.00 17.84
N LEU A 289 -28.34 -20.47 16.63
CA LEU A 289 -28.12 -19.04 16.43
C LEU A 289 -29.40 -18.25 16.70
N GLU A 290 -29.24 -17.06 17.28
CA GLU A 290 -30.34 -16.11 17.38
C GLU A 290 -30.85 -15.71 15.98
N PRO A 291 -32.14 -15.38 15.84
CA PRO A 291 -32.69 -14.88 14.60
C PRO A 291 -31.94 -13.63 14.13
N PRO A 292 -31.74 -13.46 12.81
CA PRO A 292 -31.09 -12.28 12.26
C PRO A 292 -31.80 -11.00 12.73
N LYS A 293 -31.03 -9.97 13.10
CA LYS A 293 -31.58 -8.65 13.40
C LYS A 293 -32.18 -8.05 12.12
N GLY A 294 -33.50 -7.95 12.03
CA GLY A 294 -34.20 -7.37 10.88
C GLY A 294 -35.30 -8.27 10.33
N LYS A 295 -35.52 -8.24 9.01
CA LYS A 295 -36.50 -9.11 8.34
C LYS A 295 -35.99 -10.56 8.39
N LEU A 296 -36.72 -11.41 9.10
CA LEU A 296 -36.50 -12.85 9.07
C LEU A 296 -36.64 -13.36 7.63
N PRO A 297 -35.63 -14.06 7.09
CA PRO A 297 -35.79 -14.82 5.85
C PRO A 297 -36.99 -15.77 5.98
N GLU A 298 -37.76 -15.96 4.91
CA GLU A 298 -38.93 -16.85 4.92
C GLU A 298 -38.57 -18.32 5.23
N ASP A 299 -37.29 -18.66 5.05
CA ASP A 299 -36.68 -19.97 5.29
C ASP A 299 -35.89 -20.04 6.62
N TRP A 300 -36.00 -19.05 7.50
CA TRP A 300 -35.32 -19.10 8.79
C TRP A 300 -36.07 -19.98 9.79
N GLU A 301 -35.40 -21.04 10.25
CA GLU A 301 -35.85 -21.88 11.37
C GLU A 301 -34.72 -22.04 12.40
N PRO A 302 -35.05 -22.06 13.71
CA PRO A 302 -34.07 -22.36 14.75
C PRO A 302 -33.60 -23.80 14.58
N ARG A 303 -32.32 -23.96 14.27
CA ARG A 303 -31.68 -25.25 14.09
C ARG A 303 -30.37 -25.32 14.84
N GLU A 304 -30.13 -26.46 15.47
CA GLU A 304 -28.86 -26.80 16.10
C GLU A 304 -27.80 -26.96 15.02
N GLN A 305 -26.65 -26.31 15.23
CA GLN A 305 -25.56 -26.21 14.27
C GLN A 305 -24.22 -26.31 15.02
N THR A 306 -23.21 -26.83 14.33
CA THR A 306 -21.82 -26.74 14.78
C THR A 306 -21.31 -25.32 14.58
N LEU A 307 -21.05 -24.62 15.69
CA LEU A 307 -20.70 -23.20 15.73
C LEU A 307 -19.26 -23.00 16.23
N PHE A 308 -18.56 -22.07 15.59
CA PHE A 308 -17.36 -21.44 16.14
C PHE A 308 -17.78 -20.26 17.01
N ARG A 309 -17.35 -20.27 18.28
CA ARG A 309 -17.52 -19.21 19.28
C ARG A 309 -16.67 -17.97 18.96
N SER A 310 -16.87 -17.37 17.79
CA SER A 310 -16.14 -16.20 17.30
C SER A 310 -16.42 -14.94 18.12
N THR A 311 -17.55 -14.86 18.81
CA THR A 311 -17.89 -13.74 19.71
C THR A 311 -16.90 -13.58 20.86
N ALA A 312 -16.29 -14.69 21.32
CA ALA A 312 -15.21 -14.65 22.32
C ALA A 312 -13.95 -13.92 21.82
N HIS A 313 -13.85 -13.68 20.52
CA HIS A 313 -12.75 -13.00 19.84
C HIS A 313 -13.20 -11.73 19.09
N GLY A 314 -14.34 -11.15 19.46
CA GLY A 314 -14.78 -9.84 18.99
C GLY A 314 -15.65 -9.84 17.73
N ASP A 315 -16.15 -10.99 17.28
CA ASP A 315 -17.20 -11.07 16.25
C ASP A 315 -18.58 -10.69 16.83
N ASP A 316 -19.53 -10.35 15.95
CA ASP A 316 -20.89 -9.95 16.36
C ASP A 316 -21.80 -11.14 16.68
N VAL A 317 -21.59 -12.26 15.99
CA VAL A 317 -22.36 -13.50 16.17
C VAL A 317 -21.45 -14.70 15.90
N ASP A 318 -21.70 -15.80 16.62
CA ASP A 318 -20.99 -17.06 16.40
C ASP A 318 -21.29 -17.60 14.98
N ARG A 319 -20.32 -18.32 14.41
CA ARG A 319 -20.33 -18.64 12.97
C ARG A 319 -20.50 -20.13 12.73
N PRO A 320 -21.43 -20.55 11.86
CA PRO A 320 -21.55 -21.95 11.50
C PRO A 320 -20.34 -22.39 10.68
N VAL A 321 -19.73 -23.49 11.08
CA VAL A 321 -18.57 -24.08 10.38
C VAL A 321 -18.96 -25.33 9.58
N LYS A 322 -20.12 -25.94 9.90
CA LYS A 322 -20.65 -27.12 9.22
C LYS A 322 -22.10 -26.91 8.77
N LYS A 323 -22.47 -27.46 7.62
CA LYS A 323 -23.83 -27.48 7.08
C LYS A 323 -24.60 -28.69 7.63
N SER A 324 -25.92 -28.68 7.45
CA SER A 324 -26.82 -29.75 7.87
C SER A 324 -26.57 -31.08 7.15
N ASP A 325 -26.03 -31.06 5.93
CA ASP A 325 -25.64 -32.25 5.16
C ASP A 325 -24.28 -32.83 5.59
N GLY A 326 -23.64 -32.24 6.61
CA GLY A 326 -22.34 -32.63 7.12
C GLY A 326 -21.16 -32.03 6.36
N SER A 327 -21.38 -31.31 5.25
CA SER A 327 -20.31 -30.61 4.52
C SER A 327 -19.88 -29.32 5.23
N TRP A 328 -18.69 -28.82 4.90
CA TRP A 328 -18.16 -27.58 5.47
C TRP A 328 -18.87 -26.32 4.92
N THR A 329 -19.02 -25.29 5.74
CA THR A 329 -19.44 -23.97 5.24
C THR A 329 -18.31 -23.29 4.49
N TYR A 330 -18.59 -22.24 3.70
CA TYR A 330 -17.55 -21.45 3.03
C TYR A 330 -16.59 -20.75 4.00
N PHE A 331 -16.96 -20.64 5.27
CA PHE A 331 -16.10 -20.03 6.28
C PHE A 331 -15.01 -21.00 6.79
N ALA A 332 -15.25 -22.31 6.74
CA ALA A 332 -14.27 -23.31 7.16
C ALA A 332 -12.98 -23.32 6.30
N PRO A 333 -13.02 -23.28 4.94
CA PRO A 333 -11.80 -23.16 4.16
C PRO A 333 -11.09 -21.82 4.42
N ASP A 334 -11.82 -20.72 4.65
CA ASP A 334 -11.19 -19.44 5.02
C ASP A 334 -10.44 -19.53 6.36
N ILE A 335 -11.04 -20.17 7.38
CA ILE A 335 -10.40 -20.45 8.67
C ILE A 335 -9.12 -21.28 8.44
N ALA A 336 -9.21 -22.33 7.64
CA ALA A 336 -8.09 -23.23 7.36
C ALA A 336 -6.96 -22.53 6.62
N TYR A 337 -7.31 -21.71 5.64
CA TYR A 337 -6.37 -20.93 4.85
C TYR A 337 -5.63 -19.90 5.72
N HIS A 338 -6.34 -19.20 6.60
CA HIS A 338 -5.70 -18.25 7.52
C HIS A 338 -4.86 -18.97 8.58
N TYR A 339 -5.27 -20.16 9.03
CA TYR A 339 -4.43 -20.99 9.89
C TYR A 339 -3.15 -21.43 9.19
N ASP A 340 -3.22 -21.77 7.89
CA ASP A 340 -2.04 -22.05 7.08
C ASP A 340 -1.09 -20.85 7.04
N LYS A 341 -1.60 -19.61 6.86
CA LYS A 341 -0.77 -18.40 6.97
C LYS A 341 -0.10 -18.27 8.35
N VAL A 342 -0.86 -18.46 9.43
CA VAL A 342 -0.32 -18.38 10.80
C VAL A 342 0.76 -19.44 11.04
N THR A 343 0.56 -20.66 10.56
CA THR A 343 1.52 -21.77 10.71
C THR A 343 2.75 -21.62 9.83
N ARG A 344 2.65 -20.92 8.68
CA ARG A 344 3.81 -20.46 7.88
C ARG A 344 4.68 -19.42 8.61
N GLY A 345 4.22 -18.91 9.75
CA GLY A 345 5.01 -18.08 10.65
C GLY A 345 5.08 -16.61 10.25
N PHE A 346 4.01 -16.08 9.65
CA PHE A 346 3.87 -14.63 9.44
C PHE A 346 3.60 -13.93 10.78
N ASP A 347 4.25 -12.79 10.98
CA ASP A 347 4.08 -11.93 12.15
C ASP A 347 2.86 -11.02 12.01
N GLN A 348 2.43 -10.73 10.77
CA GLN A 348 1.27 -9.91 10.45
C GLN A 348 0.61 -10.40 9.15
N LEU A 349 -0.72 -10.35 9.12
CA LEU A 349 -1.53 -10.60 7.93
C LEU A 349 -2.23 -9.30 7.51
N ILE A 350 -2.22 -9.01 6.22
CA ILE A 350 -2.95 -7.90 5.61
C ILE A 350 -3.74 -8.43 4.43
N ASP A 351 -5.06 -8.29 4.48
CA ASP A 351 -5.93 -8.64 3.37
C ASP A 351 -6.53 -7.39 2.72
N ILE A 352 -6.53 -7.34 1.39
CA ILE A 352 -7.13 -6.28 0.60
C ILE A 352 -8.45 -6.77 -0.01
N PHE A 353 -9.57 -6.33 0.55
CA PHE A 353 -10.91 -6.77 0.16
C PHE A 353 -11.71 -5.66 -0.54
N GLY A 354 -12.70 -6.04 -1.33
CA GLY A 354 -13.72 -5.11 -1.82
C GLY A 354 -14.61 -4.59 -0.68
N ALA A 355 -15.14 -3.37 -0.82
CA ALA A 355 -16.02 -2.76 0.19
C ALA A 355 -17.30 -3.57 0.49
N ASP A 356 -17.75 -4.39 -0.45
CA ASP A 356 -18.85 -5.35 -0.31
C ASP A 356 -18.58 -6.46 0.71
N HIS A 357 -17.32 -6.70 1.07
CA HIS A 357 -16.90 -7.69 2.06
C HIS A 357 -16.76 -7.11 3.48
N GLY A 358 -17.22 -5.88 3.74
CA GLY A 358 -17.10 -5.24 5.06
C GLY A 358 -17.70 -6.05 6.22
N GLY A 359 -18.80 -6.77 5.98
CA GLY A 359 -19.43 -7.67 6.97
C GLY A 359 -18.64 -8.96 7.26
N TYR A 360 -17.60 -9.24 6.47
CA TYR A 360 -16.72 -10.39 6.62
C TYR A 360 -15.46 -10.08 7.46
N VAL A 361 -15.18 -8.81 7.72
CA VAL A 361 -13.95 -8.38 8.42
C VAL A 361 -13.87 -8.93 9.84
N LYS A 362 -14.93 -8.75 10.64
CA LYS A 362 -14.92 -9.15 12.06
C LYS A 362 -14.75 -10.65 12.25
N ARG A 363 -15.45 -11.46 11.45
CA ARG A 363 -15.35 -12.93 11.54
C ARG A 363 -13.95 -13.44 11.18
N MET A 364 -13.30 -12.85 10.17
CA MET A 364 -11.94 -13.24 9.80
C MET A 364 -10.92 -12.84 10.86
N LYS A 365 -11.05 -11.62 11.42
CA LYS A 365 -10.21 -11.19 12.54
C LYS A 365 -10.38 -12.07 13.76
N ALA A 366 -11.61 -12.48 14.08
CA ALA A 366 -11.91 -13.40 15.18
C ALA A 366 -11.27 -14.79 14.94
N ALA A 367 -11.37 -15.33 13.72
CA ALA A 367 -10.74 -16.60 13.36
C ALA A 367 -9.21 -16.55 13.51
N VAL A 368 -8.55 -15.53 12.95
CA VAL A 368 -7.09 -15.36 13.09
C VAL A 368 -6.68 -15.15 14.54
N ALA A 369 -7.41 -14.33 15.30
CA ALA A 369 -7.11 -14.09 16.71
C ALA A 369 -7.22 -15.39 17.53
N ALA A 370 -8.23 -16.21 17.29
CA ALA A 370 -8.37 -17.51 17.94
C ALA A 370 -7.22 -18.45 17.56
N LEU A 371 -6.99 -18.66 16.27
CA LEU A 371 -6.00 -19.63 15.77
C LEU A 371 -4.54 -19.25 16.09
N SER A 372 -4.27 -17.96 16.28
CA SER A 372 -2.93 -17.46 16.63
C SER A 372 -2.73 -17.20 18.13
N ASP A 373 -3.74 -17.48 18.97
CA ASP A 373 -3.75 -17.11 20.39
C ASP A 373 -3.50 -15.59 20.59
N GLY A 374 -4.03 -14.77 19.69
CA GLY A 374 -3.88 -13.32 19.67
C GLY A 374 -2.50 -12.80 19.24
N ARG A 375 -1.56 -13.67 18.85
CA ARG A 375 -0.19 -13.27 18.50
C ARG A 375 -0.08 -12.61 17.14
N VAL A 376 -0.90 -13.01 16.16
CA VAL A 376 -0.80 -12.53 14.78
C VAL A 376 -1.98 -11.60 14.49
N PRO A 377 -1.76 -10.29 14.30
CA PRO A 377 -2.82 -9.37 13.89
C PRO A 377 -3.21 -9.60 12.42
N LEU A 378 -4.51 -9.53 12.15
CA LEU A 378 -5.07 -9.38 10.81
C LEU A 378 -5.57 -7.94 10.61
N ASP A 379 -4.98 -7.25 9.64
CA ASP A 379 -5.48 -5.98 9.13
C ASP A 379 -6.25 -6.22 7.81
N VAL A 380 -7.43 -5.62 7.67
CA VAL A 380 -8.22 -5.77 6.44
C VAL A 380 -8.47 -4.39 5.87
N LYS A 381 -7.96 -4.15 4.65
CA LYS A 381 -8.16 -2.89 3.93
C LYS A 381 -9.28 -3.06 2.93
N LEU A 382 -10.37 -2.32 3.15
CA LEU A 382 -11.49 -2.27 2.23
C LEU A 382 -11.21 -1.29 1.09
N ILE A 383 -11.42 -1.73 -0.14
CA ILE A 383 -11.27 -0.95 -1.36
C ILE A 383 -12.66 -0.53 -1.85
N GLN A 384 -12.90 0.77 -1.87
CA GLN A 384 -14.12 1.33 -2.46
C GLN A 384 -14.09 1.28 -3.98
N LEU A 385 -15.29 1.23 -4.56
CA LEU A 385 -15.52 1.16 -5.99
C LEU A 385 -14.90 2.36 -6.73
N VAL A 386 -14.43 2.07 -7.94
CA VAL A 386 -13.98 3.06 -8.92
C VAL A 386 -15.16 3.40 -9.83
N LYS A 387 -15.43 4.69 -9.99
CA LYS A 387 -16.39 5.21 -10.98
C LYS A 387 -15.62 5.64 -12.22
N LEU A 388 -16.00 5.10 -13.36
CA LEU A 388 -15.37 5.44 -14.63
C LEU A 388 -16.09 6.61 -15.30
N TRP A 389 -15.30 7.51 -15.87
CA TRP A 389 -15.77 8.67 -16.61
C TRP A 389 -15.01 8.79 -17.94
N LYS A 390 -15.70 9.23 -18.99
CA LYS A 390 -15.10 9.52 -20.30
C LYS A 390 -15.88 10.67 -20.93
N ASN A 391 -15.17 11.66 -21.45
CA ASN A 391 -15.71 12.92 -21.99
C ASN A 391 -16.65 13.64 -21.00
N GLY A 392 -16.34 13.58 -19.69
CA GLY A 392 -17.16 14.20 -18.65
C GLY A 392 -18.47 13.48 -18.30
N GLU A 393 -18.74 12.32 -18.91
CA GLU A 393 -19.94 11.52 -18.63
C GLU A 393 -19.60 10.18 -17.95
N PRO A 394 -20.50 9.62 -17.12
CA PRO A 394 -20.29 8.31 -16.51
C PRO A 394 -20.15 7.22 -17.58
N PHE A 395 -18.99 6.57 -17.61
CA PHE A 395 -18.70 5.46 -18.51
C PHE A 395 -19.25 4.17 -17.91
N LYS A 396 -20.43 3.73 -18.38
CA LYS A 396 -21.16 2.60 -17.80
C LYS A 396 -20.60 1.25 -18.26
N MET A 397 -20.44 0.34 -17.31
CA MET A 397 -20.23 -1.09 -17.56
C MET A 397 -21.51 -1.73 -18.14
N SER A 398 -21.46 -2.33 -19.33
CA SER A 398 -22.61 -3.03 -19.92
C SER A 398 -22.75 -4.43 -19.32
N LYS A 399 -23.76 -4.65 -18.48
CA LYS A 399 -24.08 -5.99 -17.94
C LYS A 399 -24.72 -6.95 -18.96
N ARG A 400 -25.20 -6.46 -20.11
CA ARG A 400 -26.00 -7.25 -21.07
C ARG A 400 -25.24 -7.69 -22.32
N ALA A 401 -24.07 -7.10 -22.60
CA ALA A 401 -23.29 -7.40 -23.81
C ALA A 401 -21.90 -8.02 -23.49
N GLY A 402 -21.65 -8.44 -22.25
CA GLY A 402 -20.36 -9.02 -21.86
C GLY A 402 -19.17 -8.04 -21.86
N THR A 403 -19.40 -6.75 -22.13
CA THR A 403 -18.36 -5.71 -22.21
C THR A 403 -18.27 -4.93 -20.89
N TYR A 404 -17.55 -5.51 -19.92
CA TYR A 404 -16.99 -4.78 -18.79
C TYR A 404 -15.64 -4.20 -19.18
N VAL A 405 -15.27 -3.07 -18.59
CA VAL A 405 -13.94 -2.49 -18.80
C VAL A 405 -12.93 -3.36 -18.07
N THR A 406 -12.11 -4.05 -18.83
CA THR A 406 -11.08 -4.93 -18.30
C THR A 406 -9.91 -4.12 -17.74
N LEU A 407 -9.08 -4.75 -16.91
CA LEU A 407 -7.79 -4.17 -16.52
C LEU A 407 -6.94 -3.86 -17.74
N ARG A 408 -6.92 -4.79 -18.70
CA ARG A 408 -6.20 -4.66 -19.96
C ARG A 408 -6.61 -3.40 -20.72
N ASP A 409 -7.90 -3.15 -20.87
CA ASP A 409 -8.42 -1.95 -21.54
C ASP A 409 -7.92 -0.66 -20.88
N VAL A 410 -7.91 -0.60 -19.54
CA VAL A 410 -7.42 0.58 -18.82
C VAL A 410 -5.93 0.79 -19.05
N VAL A 411 -5.13 -0.27 -18.94
CA VAL A 411 -3.68 -0.20 -19.12
C VAL A 411 -3.31 0.13 -20.56
N GLU A 412 -4.00 -0.43 -21.55
CA GLU A 412 -3.76 -0.12 -22.97
C GLU A 412 -4.16 1.31 -23.31
N GLN A 413 -5.24 1.83 -22.70
CA GLN A 413 -5.73 3.16 -23.00
C GLN A 413 -4.89 4.27 -22.33
N VAL A 414 -4.42 4.09 -21.10
CA VAL A 414 -3.72 5.17 -20.36
C VAL A 414 -2.32 4.82 -19.83
N GLY A 415 -1.90 3.57 -19.96
CA GLY A 415 -0.63 3.08 -19.43
C GLY A 415 -0.69 2.64 -17.97
N ALA A 416 0.21 1.73 -17.61
CA ALA A 416 0.30 1.18 -16.26
C ALA A 416 0.63 2.26 -15.21
N ASP A 417 1.63 3.10 -15.51
CA ASP A 417 2.11 4.14 -14.59
C ASP A 417 1.01 5.14 -14.17
N VAL A 418 0.24 5.63 -15.14
CA VAL A 418 -0.89 6.53 -14.89
C VAL A 418 -1.97 5.82 -14.07
N THR A 419 -2.32 4.60 -14.47
CA THR A 419 -3.31 3.77 -13.75
C THR A 419 -2.91 3.60 -12.29
N ARG A 420 -1.65 3.25 -12.03
CA ARG A 420 -1.14 3.01 -10.68
C ARG A 420 -1.18 4.28 -9.83
N PHE A 421 -0.66 5.39 -10.34
CA PHE A 421 -0.61 6.62 -9.55
C PHE A 421 -2.03 7.12 -9.21
N VAL A 422 -2.95 7.16 -10.19
CA VAL A 422 -4.31 7.68 -10.00
C VAL A 422 -5.08 6.89 -8.95
N MET A 423 -4.94 5.55 -8.92
CA MET A 423 -5.60 4.68 -7.93
C MET A 423 -5.20 4.97 -6.47
N LEU A 424 -4.09 5.68 -6.27
CA LEU A 424 -3.53 6.08 -4.98
C LEU A 424 -3.75 7.56 -4.63
N THR A 425 -4.42 8.33 -5.49
CA THR A 425 -4.76 9.76 -5.23
C THR A 425 -5.93 9.95 -4.25
N ARG A 426 -6.44 8.86 -3.69
CA ARG A 426 -7.47 8.84 -2.64
C ARG A 426 -7.17 7.69 -1.67
N LYS A 427 -7.67 7.81 -0.44
CA LYS A 427 -7.68 6.70 0.52
C LYS A 427 -8.42 5.50 -0.05
N ASN A 428 -8.00 4.30 0.30
CA ASN A 428 -8.59 3.05 -0.20
C ASN A 428 -10.10 2.94 0.14
N ASP A 429 -10.50 3.47 1.29
CA ASP A 429 -11.88 3.47 1.79
C ASP A 429 -12.73 4.64 1.27
N ALA A 430 -12.19 5.48 0.38
CA ALA A 430 -12.90 6.56 -0.29
C ALA A 430 -13.19 6.19 -1.75
N ALA A 431 -14.36 6.56 -2.27
CA ALA A 431 -14.68 6.41 -3.68
C ALA A 431 -13.67 7.19 -4.55
N LEU A 432 -13.38 6.65 -5.74
CA LEU A 432 -12.45 7.24 -6.69
C LEU A 432 -13.16 7.42 -8.04
N ASP A 433 -13.10 8.63 -8.59
CA ASP A 433 -13.47 8.90 -9.97
C ASP A 433 -12.23 8.75 -10.85
N PHE A 434 -12.32 7.90 -11.86
CA PHE A 434 -11.28 7.68 -12.86
C PHE A 434 -11.79 8.17 -14.21
N ASP A 435 -11.25 9.28 -14.66
CA ASP A 435 -11.64 9.94 -15.90
C ASP A 435 -10.54 9.74 -16.94
N PHE A 436 -10.84 8.98 -18.00
CA PHE A 436 -9.86 8.58 -19.01
C PHE A 436 -9.19 9.76 -19.72
N ASP A 437 -9.91 10.87 -19.90
CA ASP A 437 -9.39 12.02 -20.62
C ASP A 437 -8.54 12.88 -19.69
N LYS A 438 -9.02 13.13 -18.46
CA LYS A 438 -8.29 13.94 -17.47
C LYS A 438 -6.96 13.33 -17.07
N VAL A 439 -6.87 12.00 -16.95
CA VAL A 439 -5.62 11.35 -16.55
C VAL A 439 -4.55 11.36 -17.65
N LEU A 440 -4.94 11.70 -18.89
CA LEU A 440 -4.04 11.89 -20.03
C LEU A 440 -3.69 13.36 -20.29
N GLU A 441 -4.38 14.31 -19.64
CA GLU A 441 -4.11 15.73 -19.81
C GLU A 441 -2.70 16.09 -19.32
N GLN A 442 -1.99 16.86 -20.14
CA GLN A 442 -0.72 17.49 -19.77
C GLN A 442 -0.95 18.77 -18.97
N SER A 443 -1.68 18.66 -17.86
CA SER A 443 -2.13 19.81 -17.06
C SER A 443 -1.70 19.67 -15.60
N LYS A 444 -1.74 20.79 -14.85
CA LYS A 444 -1.48 20.78 -13.40
C LYS A 444 -2.55 20.02 -12.60
N GLU A 445 -3.74 19.84 -13.19
CA GLU A 445 -4.85 19.11 -12.58
C GLU A 445 -4.64 17.59 -12.66
N ASN A 446 -3.74 17.12 -13.54
CA ASN A 446 -3.34 15.72 -13.60
C ASN A 446 -2.17 15.46 -12.63
N PRO A 447 -2.40 14.80 -11.48
CA PRO A 447 -1.37 14.64 -10.46
C PRO A 447 -0.20 13.76 -10.91
N VAL A 448 -0.43 12.82 -11.84
CA VAL A 448 0.64 11.96 -12.39
C VAL A 448 1.58 12.80 -13.23
N PHE A 449 1.01 13.55 -14.18
CA PHE A 449 1.76 14.47 -15.02
C PHE A 449 2.53 15.48 -14.17
N TYR A 450 1.89 16.04 -13.15
CA TYR A 450 2.48 17.07 -12.30
C TYR A 450 3.76 16.62 -11.57
N VAL A 451 3.74 15.40 -11.03
CA VAL A 451 4.91 14.78 -10.36
C VAL A 451 5.97 14.35 -11.37
N GLN A 452 5.58 13.69 -12.47
CA GLN A 452 6.53 13.27 -13.51
C GLN A 452 7.22 14.47 -14.17
N TYR A 453 6.49 15.56 -14.38
CA TYR A 453 7.02 16.79 -14.94
C TYR A 453 8.05 17.46 -14.02
N ALA A 454 7.90 17.35 -12.70
CA ALA A 454 8.94 17.77 -11.76
C ALA A 454 10.24 16.98 -11.99
N ASN A 455 10.16 15.66 -12.12
CA ASN A 455 11.33 14.82 -12.43
C ASN A 455 11.96 15.16 -13.78
N ALA A 456 11.15 15.35 -14.82
CA ALA A 456 11.63 15.71 -16.16
C ALA A 456 12.30 17.09 -16.19
N ARG A 457 11.81 18.07 -15.41
CA ARG A 457 12.44 19.38 -15.25
C ARG A 457 13.83 19.27 -14.61
N ILE A 458 13.95 18.49 -13.53
CA ILE A 458 15.23 18.23 -12.86
C ILE A 458 16.22 17.63 -13.86
N ASN A 459 15.80 16.60 -14.59
CA ASN A 459 16.63 15.96 -15.61
C ASN A 459 17.02 16.92 -16.76
N SER A 460 16.13 17.83 -17.16
CA SER A 460 16.45 18.88 -18.15
C SER A 460 17.54 19.82 -17.65
N VAL A 461 17.47 20.29 -16.40
CA VAL A 461 18.53 21.14 -15.82
C VAL A 461 19.85 20.39 -15.69
N LEU A 462 19.83 19.12 -15.27
CA LEU A 462 21.03 18.28 -15.22
C LEU A 462 21.68 18.13 -16.59
N ARG A 463 20.89 17.92 -17.66
CA ARG A 463 21.42 17.86 -19.05
C ARG A 463 22.05 19.18 -19.47
N LYS A 464 21.36 20.30 -19.27
CA LYS A 464 21.90 21.64 -19.60
C LYS A 464 23.18 21.97 -18.83
N ALA A 465 23.26 21.57 -17.56
CA ALA A 465 24.46 21.73 -16.75
C ALA A 465 25.65 20.93 -17.31
N ARG A 466 25.42 19.67 -17.72
CA ARG A 466 26.45 18.84 -18.39
C ARG A 466 26.93 19.46 -19.69
N GLU A 467 26.01 19.99 -20.51
CA GLU A 467 26.35 20.70 -21.76
C GLU A 467 27.19 21.95 -21.50
N ALA A 468 26.98 22.62 -20.35
CA ALA A 468 27.79 23.74 -19.89
C ALA A 468 29.11 23.32 -19.20
N GLY A 469 29.45 22.03 -19.18
CA GLY A 469 30.69 21.51 -18.58
C GLY A 469 30.68 21.44 -17.05
N ILE A 470 29.51 21.51 -16.42
CA ILE A 470 29.35 21.40 -14.96
C ILE A 470 29.22 19.93 -14.57
N ASP A 471 30.05 19.46 -13.64
CA ASP A 471 29.90 18.13 -13.05
C ASP A 471 28.67 18.09 -12.15
N VAL A 472 27.73 17.23 -12.50
CA VAL A 472 26.45 17.01 -11.80
C VAL A 472 26.32 15.57 -11.28
N SER A 473 27.43 14.86 -11.11
CA SER A 473 27.43 13.60 -10.39
C SER A 473 26.95 13.80 -8.95
N ASP A 474 26.26 12.82 -8.38
CA ASP A 474 25.74 12.92 -7.01
C ASP A 474 26.88 13.20 -6.00
N ALA A 475 28.09 12.66 -6.25
CA ALA A 475 29.29 12.93 -5.46
C ALA A 475 29.76 14.40 -5.56
N ALA A 476 29.81 14.97 -6.77
CA ALA A 476 30.21 16.37 -6.96
C ALA A 476 29.18 17.34 -6.36
N LEU A 477 27.89 17.05 -6.55
CA LEU A 477 26.79 17.85 -6.00
C LEU A 477 26.75 17.79 -4.47
N ALA A 478 27.00 16.62 -3.87
CA ALA A 478 27.08 16.47 -2.41
C ALA A 478 28.29 17.21 -1.80
N ALA A 479 29.38 17.35 -2.56
CA ALA A 479 30.58 18.08 -2.15
C ALA A 479 30.55 19.58 -2.47
N ALA A 480 29.46 20.07 -3.09
CA ALA A 480 29.32 21.48 -3.43
C ALA A 480 29.24 22.37 -2.18
N ASP A 481 29.43 23.68 -2.36
CA ASP A 481 29.27 24.67 -1.30
C ASP A 481 27.77 24.92 -1.00
N LEU A 482 27.17 24.01 -0.23
CA LEU A 482 25.74 24.03 0.11
C LEU A 482 25.35 25.19 1.03
N ALA A 483 26.32 25.94 1.58
CA ALA A 483 26.06 27.17 2.33
C ALA A 483 25.35 28.24 1.47
N ARG A 484 25.47 28.13 0.15
CA ARG A 484 24.80 28.98 -0.86
C ARG A 484 23.29 28.73 -1.00
N LEU A 485 22.76 27.72 -0.32
CA LEU A 485 21.32 27.47 -0.20
C LEU A 485 20.79 28.19 1.04
N ASP A 486 20.84 29.52 1.04
CA ASP A 486 20.53 30.38 2.19
C ASP A 486 19.16 31.06 2.08
N HIS A 487 18.54 30.99 0.90
CA HIS A 487 17.27 31.66 0.68
C HIS A 487 16.12 30.90 1.37
N PRO A 488 15.16 31.60 2.03
CA PRO A 488 14.07 30.95 2.76
C PRO A 488 13.26 29.93 1.94
N ALA A 489 13.09 30.15 0.63
CA ALA A 489 12.41 29.19 -0.25
C ALA A 489 13.20 27.89 -0.46
N GLU A 490 14.52 27.98 -0.55
CA GLU A 490 15.40 26.81 -0.69
C GLU A 490 15.39 26.01 0.63
N LEU A 491 15.53 26.70 1.76
CA LEU A 491 15.43 26.10 3.09
C LEU A 491 14.06 25.45 3.35
N SER A 492 12.97 26.05 2.87
CA SER A 492 11.63 25.45 2.95
C SER A 492 11.54 24.14 2.18
N LEU A 493 12.10 24.07 0.97
CA LEU A 493 12.11 22.85 0.15
C LEU A 493 13.00 21.75 0.79
N ILE A 494 14.13 22.15 1.38
CA ILE A 494 14.97 21.24 2.17
C ILE A 494 14.21 20.69 3.37
N GLY A 495 13.47 21.55 4.09
CA GLY A 495 12.58 21.13 5.17
C GLY A 495 11.57 20.08 4.71
N LYS A 496 10.97 20.27 3.52
CA LYS A 496 10.07 19.28 2.93
C LYS A 496 10.76 17.94 2.69
N LEU A 497 12.00 17.92 2.19
CA LEU A 497 12.79 16.69 2.00
C LEU A 497 13.07 15.96 3.32
N ALA A 498 13.22 16.69 4.42
CA ALA A 498 13.45 16.12 5.74
C ALA A 498 12.25 15.35 6.29
N GLU A 499 11.03 15.64 5.81
CA GLU A 499 9.81 14.93 6.21
C GLU A 499 9.71 13.52 5.62
N TRP A 500 10.38 13.26 4.48
CA TRP A 500 10.23 12.02 3.72
C TRP A 500 10.44 10.73 4.53
N PRO A 501 11.54 10.55 5.28
CA PRO A 501 11.75 9.33 6.07
C PRO A 501 10.63 9.08 7.09
N ARG A 502 10.14 10.14 7.75
CA ARG A 502 9.05 10.05 8.72
C ARG A 502 7.72 9.73 8.03
N LEU A 503 7.46 10.30 6.86
CA LEU A 503 6.26 10.00 6.07
C LEU A 503 6.21 8.53 5.68
N VAL A 504 7.33 7.95 5.22
CA VAL A 504 7.45 6.53 4.92
C VAL A 504 7.11 5.68 6.15
N GLU A 505 7.69 5.99 7.30
CA GLU A 505 7.43 5.25 8.54
C GLU A 505 5.96 5.33 8.98
N ILE A 506 5.35 6.50 8.90
CA ILE A 506 3.93 6.69 9.22
C ILE A 506 3.05 5.88 8.27
N ALA A 507 3.29 6.01 6.96
CA ALA A 507 2.51 5.32 5.94
C ALA A 507 2.62 3.80 6.07
N ALA A 508 3.80 3.28 6.39
CA ALA A 508 4.01 1.85 6.63
C ALA A 508 3.27 1.38 7.90
N ARG A 509 3.39 2.10 9.02
CA ARG A 509 2.71 1.74 10.28
C ARG A 509 1.19 1.73 10.18
N THR A 510 0.62 2.63 9.38
CA THR A 510 -0.84 2.72 9.20
C THR A 510 -1.35 1.91 8.01
N ASN A 511 -0.44 1.30 7.24
CA ASN A 511 -0.73 0.60 5.99
C ASN A 511 -1.48 1.51 4.98
N GLU A 512 -1.01 2.75 4.79
CA GLU A 512 -1.66 3.80 3.99
C GLU A 512 -0.75 4.28 2.84
N PRO A 513 -0.62 3.52 1.73
CA PRO A 513 0.30 3.86 0.63
C PRO A 513 -0.08 5.15 -0.12
N HIS A 514 -1.35 5.58 -0.08
CA HIS A 514 -1.82 6.83 -0.69
C HIS A 514 -1.09 8.07 -0.15
N ARG A 515 -0.56 8.01 1.08
CA ARG A 515 0.21 9.11 1.68
C ARG A 515 1.47 9.44 0.89
N VAL A 516 2.07 8.45 0.23
CA VAL A 516 3.22 8.66 -0.65
C VAL A 516 2.82 9.49 -1.85
N ALA A 517 1.69 9.18 -2.52
CA ALA A 517 1.20 9.97 -3.64
C ALA A 517 0.92 11.43 -3.26
N PHE A 518 0.32 11.66 -2.08
CA PHE A 518 0.05 13.02 -1.57
C PHE A 518 1.35 13.79 -1.33
N TYR A 519 2.31 13.15 -0.66
CA TYR A 519 3.60 13.77 -0.38
C TYR A 519 4.35 14.12 -1.67
N LEU A 520 4.37 13.23 -2.67
CA LEU A 520 5.03 13.49 -3.96
C LEU A 520 4.40 14.67 -4.69
N HIS A 521 3.08 14.81 -4.64
CA HIS A 521 2.39 15.95 -5.22
C HIS A 521 2.77 17.27 -4.53
N GLU A 522 2.81 17.28 -3.19
CA GLU A 522 3.26 18.44 -2.41
C GLU A 522 4.72 18.80 -2.71
N LEU A 523 5.63 17.81 -2.72
CA LEU A 523 7.04 18.03 -3.02
C LEU A 523 7.25 18.56 -4.44
N ALA A 524 6.51 18.03 -5.43
CA ALA A 524 6.53 18.56 -6.78
C ALA A 524 6.02 20.01 -6.82
N SER A 525 4.96 20.32 -6.08
CA SER A 525 4.43 21.69 -5.96
C SER A 525 5.46 22.66 -5.41
N ASP A 526 6.16 22.30 -4.34
CA ASP A 526 7.19 23.13 -3.71
C ASP A 526 8.36 23.38 -4.67
N LEU A 527 8.81 22.35 -5.41
CA LEU A 527 9.82 22.50 -6.45
C LEU A 527 9.35 23.42 -7.57
N HIS A 528 8.13 23.25 -8.09
CA HIS A 528 7.59 24.11 -9.13
C HIS A 528 7.46 25.56 -8.66
N GLY A 529 7.11 25.76 -7.39
CA GLY A 529 7.09 27.06 -6.72
C GLY A 529 8.47 27.71 -6.74
N LEU A 530 9.50 27.01 -6.25
CA LEU A 530 10.89 27.48 -6.28
C LEU A 530 11.36 27.78 -7.71
N TRP A 531 11.05 26.89 -8.66
CA TRP A 531 11.41 27.04 -10.06
C TRP A 531 10.85 28.32 -10.67
N ASN A 532 9.57 28.60 -10.43
CA ASN A 532 8.90 29.77 -10.99
C ASN A 532 9.43 31.07 -10.35
N ARG A 533 9.75 31.05 -9.05
CA ARG A 533 10.37 32.21 -8.36
C ARG A 533 11.71 32.60 -8.97
N GLY A 534 12.44 31.67 -9.58
CA GLY A 534 13.65 31.98 -10.35
C GLY A 534 13.44 32.92 -11.54
N ASN A 535 12.20 33.15 -11.98
CA ASN A 535 11.89 34.16 -13.00
C ASN A 535 11.98 35.58 -12.42
N ASP A 536 11.46 35.77 -11.22
CA ASP A 536 11.40 37.06 -10.53
C ASP A 536 12.71 37.36 -9.77
N GLU A 537 13.32 36.32 -9.21
CA GLU A 537 14.57 36.36 -8.45
C GLU A 537 15.62 35.49 -9.15
N PRO A 538 16.42 36.03 -10.10
CA PRO A 538 17.37 35.24 -10.89
C PRO A 538 18.38 34.44 -10.06
N GLY A 539 18.70 34.90 -8.84
CA GLY A 539 19.54 34.18 -7.89
C GLY A 539 18.97 32.84 -7.41
N LEU A 540 17.68 32.54 -7.67
CA LEU A 540 17.06 31.23 -7.37
C LEU A 540 17.04 30.27 -8.55
N ARG A 541 17.53 30.68 -9.73
CA ARG A 541 17.64 29.77 -10.88
C ARG A 541 18.65 28.67 -10.59
N PHE A 542 18.39 27.45 -11.04
CA PHE A 542 19.30 26.34 -10.83
C PHE A 542 20.63 26.47 -11.61
N LEU A 543 20.57 27.11 -12.78
CA LEU A 543 21.75 27.49 -13.55
C LEU A 543 22.05 28.96 -13.29
N GLN A 544 23.29 29.23 -12.92
CA GLN A 544 23.86 30.54 -12.62
C GLN A 544 25.08 30.77 -13.52
N ASP A 545 25.55 32.01 -13.58
CA ASP A 545 26.76 32.36 -14.34
C ASP A 545 28.03 31.70 -13.75
N ASP A 546 28.00 31.38 -12.46
CA ASP A 546 29.05 30.66 -11.73
C ASP A 546 28.70 29.17 -11.57
N SER A 547 29.65 28.30 -11.96
CA SER A 547 29.51 26.85 -11.87
C SER A 547 29.35 26.36 -10.43
N ALA A 548 30.04 26.96 -9.45
CA ALA A 548 29.96 26.51 -8.06
C ALA A 548 28.57 26.79 -7.45
N THR A 549 27.97 27.93 -7.76
CA THR A 549 26.60 28.27 -7.34
C THR A 549 25.58 27.37 -8.05
N SER A 550 25.80 27.11 -9.34
CA SER A 550 24.97 26.18 -10.10
C SER A 550 24.99 24.79 -9.46
N GLN A 551 26.15 24.26 -9.09
CA GLN A 551 26.25 22.97 -8.40
C GLN A 551 25.46 22.94 -7.09
N ALA A 552 25.57 23.95 -6.23
CA ALA A 552 24.81 24.00 -4.98
C ALA A 552 23.28 24.00 -5.23
N LYS A 553 22.79 24.80 -6.18
CA LYS A 553 21.35 24.87 -6.51
C LYS A 553 20.86 23.59 -7.18
N ILE A 554 21.64 23.03 -8.11
CA ILE A 554 21.34 21.76 -8.76
C ILE A 554 21.33 20.62 -7.76
N ALA A 555 22.18 20.64 -6.72
CA ALA A 555 22.18 19.64 -5.66
C ALA A 555 20.81 19.54 -4.98
N LEU A 556 20.16 20.68 -4.69
CA LEU A 556 18.80 20.71 -4.15
C LEU A 556 17.77 20.11 -5.13
N ALA A 557 17.79 20.52 -6.40
CA ALA A 557 16.90 19.95 -7.42
C ALA A 557 17.10 18.43 -7.58
N ARG A 558 18.35 17.98 -7.56
CA ARG A 558 18.70 16.56 -7.67
C ARG A 558 18.23 15.77 -6.44
N ALA A 559 18.38 16.32 -5.23
CA ALA A 559 17.87 15.71 -3.99
C ALA A 559 16.34 15.55 -4.02
N VAL A 560 15.61 16.53 -4.57
CA VAL A 560 14.17 16.37 -4.84
C VAL A 560 13.91 15.22 -5.82
N GLY A 561 14.68 15.14 -6.90
CA GLY A 561 14.57 14.05 -7.87
C GLY A 561 14.80 12.67 -7.26
N VAL A 562 15.74 12.54 -6.33
CA VAL A 562 15.98 11.30 -5.57
C VAL A 562 14.72 10.87 -4.82
N VAL A 563 14.10 11.77 -4.06
CA VAL A 563 12.87 11.47 -3.29
C VAL A 563 11.69 11.18 -4.21
N ILE A 564 11.53 11.95 -5.30
CA ILE A 564 10.47 11.70 -6.28
C ILE A 564 10.60 10.30 -6.88
N CYS A 565 11.81 9.91 -7.31
CA CYS A 565 12.06 8.60 -7.87
C CYS A 565 11.81 7.47 -6.86
N ALA A 566 12.25 7.62 -5.61
CA ALA A 566 12.01 6.64 -4.56
C ALA A 566 10.51 6.46 -4.29
N GLY A 567 9.76 7.56 -4.17
CA GLY A 567 8.32 7.50 -3.95
C GLY A 567 7.56 6.90 -5.14
N LEU A 568 7.87 7.30 -6.37
CA LEU A 568 7.28 6.68 -7.57
C LEU A 568 7.59 5.17 -7.62
N GLY A 569 8.80 4.75 -7.26
CA GLY A 569 9.18 3.35 -7.14
C GLY A 569 8.35 2.57 -6.11
N ILE A 570 8.01 3.18 -4.96
CA ILE A 570 7.10 2.61 -3.96
C ILE A 570 5.69 2.45 -4.55
N LEU A 571 5.21 3.41 -5.35
CA LEU A 571 3.93 3.30 -6.05
C LEU A 571 3.99 2.35 -7.26
N GLY A 572 5.16 1.83 -7.61
CA GLY A 572 5.42 1.02 -8.80
C GLY A 572 5.25 1.78 -10.11
N VAL A 573 5.51 3.09 -10.08
CA VAL A 573 5.46 3.99 -11.23
C VAL A 573 6.89 4.25 -11.72
N THR A 574 7.12 4.17 -13.02
CA THR A 574 8.44 4.44 -13.62
C THR A 574 8.69 5.95 -13.72
N PRO A 575 9.73 6.52 -13.09
CA PRO A 575 10.07 7.93 -13.24
C PRO A 575 10.51 8.24 -14.67
N VAL A 576 9.96 9.29 -15.29
CA VAL A 576 10.34 9.71 -16.64
C VAL A 576 11.43 10.78 -16.61
N GLU A 577 12.43 10.67 -17.49
CA GLU A 577 13.51 11.65 -17.60
C GLU A 577 13.15 12.84 -18.50
N GLU A 578 12.16 12.65 -19.37
CA GLU A 578 11.66 13.65 -20.33
C GLU A 578 10.16 13.49 -20.50
N MET A 579 9.43 14.61 -20.55
CA MET A 579 8.03 14.67 -20.96
C MET A 579 8.00 15.09 -22.42
N ARG A 580 7.35 14.29 -23.28
CA ARG A 580 7.21 14.57 -24.71
C ARG A 580 5.86 15.18 -25.06
#